data_AF-A0AAE2YG29-F1
#
_entry.id   AF-A0AAE2YG29-F1
#
_cell.length_a   1.000
_cell.length_b   1.000
_cell.length_c   1.000
_cell.angle_alpha   90.00
_cell.angle_beta   90.00
_cell.angle_gamma   90.00
#
_symmetry.space_group_name_H-M   'P 1'
#
loop_
_entity.id
_entity.type
_entity.pdbx_description
1 polymer ?
#
loop_
_entity_poly.entity_id
_entity_poly.type
_entity_poly.pdbx_seq_one_letter_code
_entity_poly.pdbx_strand_id
1 'polypeptide(L)'
;MTEGVGLSRGFPEDCVSEIREMLDWLVREANIDRALSGEAGAVEQRKLAMIKAEKLMDAIRRACSEAEAAGLPSGALMELRDKALNDVARYYDVLSSSELSAARALHVSQDELMKAADSVRKLAEFLSSGHRETGEFDFFEQTQEEPPLIRKILELKEKARRLEEENRRLKEELEGVKGKSNFFLEPFEGENSGLLRELEELRKENKELRRQVDELRRGAEVTAYQSLLEENNALKQRTERLLEALRAMRRRYEERLQELMEERDGWRSKAMERAVKTIEDTMLELRSQVESLKRENKELKERLGIIPAKKGESGKEYELYFS
;
A
#
# COMPACT_ATOMS: atom_id res chain seq x y z
N MET A 1 4.06 -60.46 -1.65
CA MET A 1 4.45 -59.53 -0.58
C MET A 1 5.19 -58.39 -1.24
N THR A 2 4.46 -57.35 -1.62
CA THR A 2 5.01 -56.10 -2.11
C THR A 2 4.43 -55.03 -1.22
N GLU A 3 5.33 -54.43 -0.44
CA GLU A 3 5.05 -53.47 0.60
C GLU A 3 4.27 -52.29 0.02
N GLY A 4 3.08 -52.06 0.57
CA GLY A 4 2.36 -50.81 0.38
C GLY A 4 3.16 -49.71 1.06
N VAL A 5 4.01 -49.03 0.29
CA VAL A 5 4.62 -47.77 0.71
C VAL A 5 3.48 -46.76 0.80
N GLY A 6 2.98 -46.56 2.02
CA GLY A 6 2.14 -45.44 2.36
C GLY A 6 2.92 -44.15 2.15
N LEU A 7 2.84 -43.59 0.95
CA LEU A 7 3.18 -42.19 0.70
C LEU A 7 1.97 -41.35 1.11
N SER A 8 1.73 -41.29 2.42
CA SER A 8 1.11 -40.11 3.04
C SER A 8 2.15 -38.98 3.07
N ARG A 9 2.66 -38.58 1.89
CA ARG A 9 3.29 -37.27 1.74
C ARG A 9 2.11 -36.31 1.61
N GLY A 10 1.94 -35.45 2.61
CA GLY A 10 1.05 -34.31 2.50
C GLY A 10 1.28 -33.69 1.14
N PHE A 11 0.22 -33.66 0.33
CA PHE A 11 0.17 -32.89 -0.91
C PHE A 11 0.56 -31.43 -0.57
N PRO A 12 0.88 -30.52 -1.52
CA PRO A 12 1.39 -29.18 -1.18
C PRO A 12 0.38 -28.25 -0.48
N GLU A 13 -0.58 -28.76 0.31
CA GLU A 13 -1.48 -28.04 1.19
C GLU A 13 -0.74 -27.15 2.19
N ASP A 14 0.39 -27.60 2.74
CA ASP A 14 1.21 -26.80 3.66
C ASP A 14 1.81 -25.58 2.93
N CYS A 15 2.41 -25.78 1.75
CA CYS A 15 2.98 -24.69 0.95
C CYS A 15 1.91 -23.76 0.37
N VAL A 16 0.77 -24.30 -0.06
CA VAL A 16 -0.36 -23.50 -0.56
C VAL A 16 -0.96 -22.66 0.58
N SER A 17 -1.04 -23.19 1.80
CA SER A 17 -1.49 -22.44 2.97
C SER A 17 -0.53 -21.32 3.33
N GLU A 18 0.79 -21.60 3.29
CA GLU A 18 1.84 -20.59 3.48
C GLU A 18 1.74 -19.47 2.44
N ILE A 19 1.54 -19.82 1.16
CA ILE A 19 1.33 -18.85 0.06
C ILE A 19 0.10 -17.99 0.32
N ARG A 20 -1.03 -18.59 0.71
CA ARG A 20 -2.28 -17.86 1.00
C ARG A 20 -2.12 -16.91 2.18
N GLU A 21 -1.50 -17.35 3.27
CA GLU A 21 -1.27 -16.52 4.45
C GLU A 21 -0.39 -15.30 4.13
N MET A 22 0.69 -15.52 3.37
CA MET A 22 1.57 -14.43 2.95
C MET A 22 0.86 -13.45 2.02
N LEU A 23 0.03 -13.96 1.10
CA LEU A 23 -0.72 -13.13 0.17
C LEU A 23 -1.80 -12.31 0.88
N ASP A 24 -2.56 -12.92 1.80
CA ASP A 24 -3.55 -12.24 2.60
C ASP A 24 -2.93 -11.13 3.45
N TRP A 25 -1.76 -11.40 4.02
CA TRP A 25 -1.01 -10.38 4.74
C TRP A 25 -0.63 -9.22 3.82
N LEU A 26 -0.06 -9.49 2.63
CA LEU A 26 0.34 -8.43 1.70
C LEU A 26 -0.85 -7.58 1.28
N VAL A 27 -1.98 -8.19 0.91
CA VAL A 27 -3.19 -7.47 0.49
C VAL A 27 -3.78 -6.62 1.62
N ARG A 28 -3.77 -7.11 2.87
CA ARG A 28 -4.35 -6.38 4.01
C ARG A 28 -3.42 -5.33 4.59
N GLU A 29 -2.14 -5.63 4.69
CA GLU A 29 -1.17 -4.85 5.46
C GLU A 29 -0.25 -3.99 4.58
N ALA A 30 0.06 -4.40 3.35
CA ALA A 30 0.91 -3.64 2.44
C ALA A 30 0.14 -2.54 1.68
N ASN A 31 -0.73 -1.82 2.39
CA ASN A 31 -1.47 -0.66 1.90
C ASN A 31 -0.89 0.63 2.51
N ILE A 32 -0.70 1.67 1.69
CA ILE A 32 -0.25 2.99 2.14
C ILE A 32 -1.10 3.54 3.28
N ASP A 33 -2.43 3.39 3.23
CA ASP A 33 -3.32 3.96 4.26
C ASP A 33 -3.06 3.33 5.63
N ARG A 34 -2.84 2.01 5.66
CA ARG A 34 -2.47 1.31 6.90
C ARG A 34 -1.06 1.65 7.34
N ALA A 35 -0.13 1.73 6.40
CA ALA A 35 1.27 2.07 6.69
C ALA A 35 1.44 3.49 7.24
N LEU A 36 0.55 4.42 6.87
CA LEU A 36 0.51 5.79 7.41
C LEU A 36 -0.20 5.88 8.76
N SER A 37 -1.17 4.98 9.04
CA SER A 37 -1.88 4.92 10.32
C SER A 37 -1.19 4.08 11.40
N GLY A 38 -0.27 3.19 11.02
CA GLY A 38 0.38 2.24 11.91
C GLY A 38 1.61 2.80 12.62
N GLU A 39 1.87 2.30 13.83
CA GLU A 39 3.00 2.73 14.68
C GLU A 39 4.37 2.53 14.02
N ALA A 40 4.51 1.52 13.14
CA ALA A 40 5.74 1.19 12.44
C ALA A 40 6.07 2.17 11.28
N GLY A 41 5.07 2.89 10.78
CA GLY A 41 5.21 3.84 9.66
C GLY A 41 5.53 3.20 8.30
N ALA A 42 5.52 4.03 7.25
CA ALA A 42 5.67 3.58 5.86
C ALA A 42 7.02 2.92 5.53
N VAL A 43 8.10 3.30 6.22
CA VAL A 43 9.45 2.76 5.97
C VAL A 43 9.55 1.31 6.42
N GLU A 44 9.09 1.01 7.63
CA GLU A 44 9.18 -0.35 8.17
C GLU A 44 8.18 -1.28 7.47
N GLN A 45 7.00 -0.78 7.14
CA GLN A 45 6.02 -1.54 6.37
C GLN A 45 6.52 -1.90 4.97
N ARG A 46 7.25 -1.00 4.31
CA ARG A 46 7.90 -1.26 3.02
C ARG A 46 8.93 -2.38 3.14
N LYS A 47 9.82 -2.34 4.14
CA LYS A 47 10.81 -3.40 4.34
C LYS A 47 10.14 -4.75 4.58
N LEU A 48 9.09 -4.77 5.40
CA LEU A 48 8.41 -6.01 5.75
C LEU A 48 7.63 -6.59 4.55
N ALA A 49 7.06 -5.72 3.71
CA ALA A 49 6.46 -6.11 2.44
C ALA A 49 7.49 -6.69 1.45
N MET A 50 8.69 -6.09 1.36
CA MET A 50 9.80 -6.65 0.55
C MET A 50 10.21 -8.05 1.03
N ILE A 51 10.42 -8.23 2.34
CA ILE A 51 10.78 -9.53 2.92
C ILE A 51 9.70 -10.58 2.65
N LYS A 52 8.41 -10.21 2.76
CA LYS A 52 7.31 -11.14 2.49
C LYS A 52 7.15 -11.45 1.01
N ALA A 53 7.42 -10.50 0.11
CA ALA A 53 7.43 -10.75 -1.32
C ALA A 53 8.54 -11.72 -1.73
N GLU A 54 9.74 -11.60 -1.15
CA GLU A 54 10.82 -12.58 -1.35
C GLU A 54 10.42 -13.98 -0.88
N LYS A 55 9.90 -14.09 0.34
CA LYS A 55 9.43 -15.37 0.89
C LYS A 55 8.29 -15.98 0.06
N LEU A 56 7.41 -15.15 -0.48
CA LEU A 56 6.33 -15.58 -1.37
C LEU A 56 6.87 -16.20 -2.65
N MET A 57 7.88 -15.60 -3.29
CA MET A 57 8.53 -16.18 -4.47
C MET A 57 9.17 -17.53 -4.16
N ASP A 58 9.83 -17.68 -3.01
CA ASP A 58 10.45 -18.94 -2.63
C ASP A 58 9.41 -20.02 -2.28
N ALA A 59 8.30 -19.66 -1.64
CA ALA A 59 7.20 -20.59 -1.40
C ALA A 59 6.53 -21.04 -2.70
N ILE A 60 6.35 -20.15 -3.67
CA ILE A 60 5.84 -20.49 -5.01
C ILE A 60 6.78 -21.49 -5.70
N ARG A 61 8.10 -21.23 -5.69
CA ARG A 61 9.08 -22.15 -6.29
C ARG A 61 9.05 -23.52 -5.63
N ARG A 62 8.98 -23.58 -4.29
CA ARG A 62 8.88 -24.83 -3.53
C ARG A 62 7.61 -25.59 -3.87
N ALA A 63 6.45 -24.92 -3.80
CA ALA A 63 5.15 -25.53 -4.10
C ALA A 63 5.09 -26.10 -5.52
N CYS A 64 5.61 -25.38 -6.52
CA CYS A 64 5.66 -25.87 -7.90
C CYS A 64 6.64 -27.04 -8.07
N SER A 65 7.80 -27.02 -7.39
CA SER A 65 8.75 -28.14 -7.45
C SER A 65 8.17 -29.41 -6.83
N GLU A 66 7.42 -29.28 -5.74
CA GLU A 66 6.72 -30.40 -5.09
C GLU A 66 5.57 -30.92 -5.96
N ALA A 67 4.83 -30.03 -6.61
CA ALA A 67 3.77 -30.37 -7.57
C ALA A 67 4.33 -31.10 -8.81
N GLU A 68 5.47 -30.67 -9.34
CA GLU A 68 6.19 -31.36 -10.42
C GLU A 68 6.66 -32.75 -9.98
N ALA A 69 7.22 -32.88 -8.77
CA ALA A 69 7.61 -34.16 -8.20
C ALA A 69 6.42 -35.11 -7.93
N ALA A 70 5.22 -34.55 -7.71
CA ALA A 70 3.97 -35.28 -7.55
C ALA A 70 3.30 -35.66 -8.89
N GLY A 71 3.87 -35.26 -10.03
CA GLY A 71 3.40 -35.66 -11.36
C GLY A 71 2.27 -34.80 -11.93
N LEU A 72 2.08 -33.55 -11.45
CA LEU A 72 1.11 -32.63 -12.06
C LEU A 72 1.51 -32.25 -13.51
N PRO A 73 0.52 -31.99 -14.39
CA PRO A 73 0.77 -31.64 -15.79
C PRO A 73 1.61 -30.37 -15.91
N SER A 74 2.77 -30.53 -16.53
CA SER A 74 3.88 -29.57 -16.50
C SER A 74 3.62 -28.26 -17.27
N GLY A 75 2.82 -28.29 -18.35
CA GLY A 75 2.62 -27.11 -19.22
C GLY A 75 1.89 -25.95 -18.54
N ALA A 76 0.65 -26.18 -18.09
CA ALA A 76 -0.16 -25.15 -17.43
C ALA A 76 0.43 -24.71 -16.09
N LEU A 77 1.04 -25.65 -15.35
CA LEU A 77 1.71 -25.34 -14.08
C LEU A 77 2.91 -24.39 -14.29
N MET A 78 3.74 -24.62 -15.31
CA MET A 78 4.88 -23.75 -15.61
C MET A 78 4.42 -22.36 -16.04
N GLU A 79 3.40 -22.24 -16.89
CA GLU A 79 2.88 -20.94 -17.31
C GLU A 79 2.32 -20.13 -16.13
N LEU A 80 1.54 -20.78 -15.24
CA LEU A 80 1.01 -20.13 -14.04
C LEU A 80 2.12 -19.76 -13.05
N ARG A 81 3.12 -20.64 -12.86
CA ARG A 81 4.29 -20.38 -12.02
C ARG A 81 5.06 -19.17 -12.52
N ASP A 82 5.42 -19.15 -13.80
CA ASP A 82 6.28 -18.11 -14.38
C ASP A 82 5.54 -16.77 -14.38
N LYS A 83 4.23 -16.78 -14.63
CA LYS A 83 3.39 -15.57 -14.50
C LYS A 83 3.35 -15.07 -13.06
N ALA A 84 3.05 -15.93 -12.09
CA ALA A 84 2.99 -15.55 -10.68
C ALA A 84 4.34 -15.02 -10.17
N LEU A 85 5.45 -15.67 -10.51
CA LEU A 85 6.79 -15.21 -10.14
C LEU A 85 7.14 -13.86 -10.77
N ASN A 86 6.82 -13.65 -12.05
CA ASN A 86 7.07 -12.38 -12.72
C ASN A 86 6.26 -11.23 -12.12
N ASP A 87 4.99 -11.47 -11.80
CA ASP A 87 4.14 -10.42 -11.21
C ASP A 87 4.57 -10.08 -9.77
N VAL A 88 4.96 -11.08 -8.96
CA VAL A 88 5.52 -10.82 -7.62
C VAL A 88 6.89 -10.13 -7.70
N ALA A 89 7.72 -10.46 -8.68
CA ALA A 89 9.00 -9.79 -8.90
C ALA A 89 8.81 -8.32 -9.28
N ARG A 90 7.86 -8.00 -10.15
CA ARG A 90 7.52 -6.60 -10.49
C ARG A 90 7.05 -5.81 -9.27
N TYR A 91 6.21 -6.41 -8.44
CA TYR A 91 5.81 -5.81 -7.16
C TYR A 91 7.02 -5.52 -6.27
N TYR A 92 7.92 -6.49 -6.12
CA TYR A 92 9.16 -6.33 -5.36
C TYR A 92 10.06 -5.22 -5.94
N ASP A 93 10.21 -5.14 -7.26
CA ASP A 93 11.04 -4.14 -7.92
C ASP A 93 10.55 -2.72 -7.61
N VAL A 94 9.23 -2.49 -7.68
CA VAL A 94 8.62 -1.20 -7.31
C VAL A 94 8.88 -0.87 -5.83
N LEU A 95 8.79 -1.87 -4.95
CA LEU A 95 9.13 -1.69 -3.53
C LEU A 95 10.62 -1.50 -3.27
N SER A 96 11.52 -2.01 -4.11
CA SER A 96 12.97 -1.89 -3.92
C SER A 96 13.55 -0.58 -4.49
N SER A 97 12.79 0.12 -5.32
CA SER A 97 13.21 1.36 -5.99
C SER A 97 13.69 2.44 -5.00
N SER A 98 14.99 2.75 -5.03
CA SER A 98 15.61 3.79 -4.20
C SER A 98 15.15 5.20 -4.57
N GLU A 99 14.53 5.37 -5.74
CA GLU A 99 14.04 6.67 -6.24
C GLU A 99 12.72 7.09 -5.58
N LEU A 100 11.98 6.13 -5.00
CA LEU A 100 10.69 6.37 -4.38
C LEU A 100 10.80 6.46 -2.87
N SER A 101 10.15 7.47 -2.28
CA SER A 101 9.92 7.50 -0.83
C SER A 101 9.07 6.29 -0.42
N ALA A 102 9.19 5.83 0.83
CA ALA A 102 8.53 4.60 1.26
C ALA A 102 7.00 4.63 1.09
N ALA A 103 6.36 5.76 1.39
CA ALA A 103 4.94 5.96 1.14
C ALA A 103 4.61 5.90 -0.37
N ARG A 104 5.39 6.58 -1.21
CA ARG A 104 5.13 6.61 -2.66
C ARG A 104 5.34 5.24 -3.30
N ALA A 105 6.33 4.46 -2.85
CA ALA A 105 6.53 3.08 -3.29
C ALA A 105 5.33 2.19 -2.93
N LEU A 106 4.79 2.30 -1.72
CA LEU A 106 3.59 1.55 -1.31
C LEU A 106 2.34 1.93 -2.11
N HIS A 107 2.16 3.22 -2.43
CA HIS A 107 1.02 3.64 -3.24
C HIS A 107 1.11 3.15 -4.69
N VAL A 108 2.25 3.36 -5.34
CA VAL A 108 2.46 2.97 -6.75
C VAL A 108 2.45 1.45 -6.91
N SER A 109 2.89 0.70 -5.89
CA SER A 109 2.88 -0.75 -5.91
C SER A 109 1.50 -1.40 -5.71
N GLN A 110 0.43 -0.64 -5.43
CA GLN A 110 -0.91 -1.21 -5.23
C GLN A 110 -1.43 -1.97 -6.47
N ASP A 111 -1.29 -1.40 -7.66
CA ASP A 111 -1.74 -2.05 -8.88
C ASP A 111 -0.92 -3.32 -9.17
N GLU A 112 0.39 -3.29 -8.91
CA GLU A 112 1.25 -4.46 -9.07
C GLU A 112 0.98 -5.53 -7.99
N LEU A 113 0.65 -5.13 -6.77
CA LEU A 113 0.23 -6.03 -5.70
C LEU A 113 -1.05 -6.78 -6.07
N MET A 114 -2.04 -6.08 -6.65
CA MET A 114 -3.30 -6.71 -7.05
C MET A 114 -3.09 -7.69 -8.22
N LYS A 115 -2.27 -7.34 -9.21
CA LYS A 115 -1.89 -8.27 -10.29
C LYS A 115 -1.17 -9.51 -9.76
N ALA A 116 -0.18 -9.31 -8.87
CA ALA A 116 0.54 -10.39 -8.22
C ALA A 116 -0.42 -11.29 -7.42
N ALA A 117 -1.36 -10.69 -6.67
CA ALA A 117 -2.36 -11.43 -5.90
C ALA A 117 -3.26 -12.30 -6.78
N ASP A 118 -3.73 -11.78 -7.91
CA ASP A 118 -4.60 -12.54 -8.81
C ASP A 118 -3.85 -13.70 -9.48
N SER A 119 -2.60 -13.47 -9.92
CA SER A 119 -1.77 -14.54 -10.51
C SER A 119 -1.40 -15.62 -9.49
N VAL A 120 -1.07 -15.23 -8.25
CA VAL A 120 -0.75 -16.16 -7.17
C VAL A 120 -1.98 -16.95 -6.69
N ARG A 121 -3.17 -16.33 -6.62
CA ARG A 121 -4.42 -17.04 -6.30
C ARG A 121 -4.74 -18.11 -7.32
N LYS A 122 -4.63 -17.80 -8.62
CA LYS A 122 -4.86 -18.77 -9.71
C LYS A 122 -3.90 -19.96 -9.61
N LEU A 123 -2.63 -19.70 -9.31
CA LEU A 123 -1.66 -20.77 -9.07
C LEU A 123 -2.02 -21.60 -7.83
N ALA A 124 -2.37 -20.96 -6.71
CA ALA A 124 -2.75 -21.65 -5.48
C ALA A 124 -4.01 -22.51 -5.66
N GLU A 125 -4.99 -22.03 -6.43
CA GLU A 125 -6.19 -22.77 -6.81
C GLU A 125 -5.84 -24.00 -7.67
N PHE A 126 -4.98 -23.83 -8.68
CA PHE A 126 -4.50 -24.92 -9.52
C PHE A 126 -3.76 -26.00 -8.71
N LEU A 127 -2.89 -25.57 -7.79
CA LEU A 127 -2.18 -26.48 -6.88
C LEU A 127 -3.13 -27.22 -5.92
N SER A 128 -4.22 -26.56 -5.49
CA SER A 128 -5.24 -27.16 -4.61
C SER A 128 -6.18 -28.12 -5.34
N SER A 129 -6.43 -27.90 -6.63
CA SER A 129 -7.39 -28.70 -7.41
C SER A 129 -6.78 -29.98 -8.02
N GLY A 130 -5.46 -30.17 -7.90
CA GLY A 130 -4.66 -31.28 -8.44
C GLY A 130 -4.95 -32.70 -7.93
N HIS A 131 -6.15 -32.97 -7.40
CA HIS A 131 -6.58 -34.27 -6.88
C HIS A 131 -7.89 -34.80 -7.48
N ARG A 132 -8.42 -34.18 -8.55
CA ARG A 132 -9.55 -34.76 -9.29
C ARG A 132 -9.14 -35.11 -10.71
N GLU A 133 -8.94 -36.42 -10.86
CA GLU A 133 -8.99 -37.27 -12.06
C GLU A 133 -8.85 -36.61 -13.43
N THR A 134 -7.91 -37.18 -14.18
CA THR A 134 -7.84 -37.20 -15.65
C THR A 134 -9.23 -37.25 -16.30
N GLY A 135 -9.69 -36.09 -16.73
CA GLY A 135 -10.75 -35.85 -17.68
C GLY A 135 -10.44 -34.49 -18.27
N GLU A 136 -10.60 -34.35 -19.59
CA GLU A 136 -10.36 -33.09 -20.33
C GLU A 136 -10.75 -31.87 -19.50
N PHE A 137 -9.75 -31.07 -19.14
CA PHE A 137 -9.90 -29.90 -18.28
C PHE A 137 -10.45 -28.74 -19.13
N ASP A 138 -11.71 -28.85 -19.53
CA ASP A 138 -12.55 -27.69 -19.89
C ASP A 138 -12.92 -26.97 -18.59
N PHE A 139 -11.98 -26.18 -18.06
CA PHE A 139 -12.20 -25.34 -16.89
C PHE A 139 -12.03 -23.86 -17.26
N PHE A 140 -12.88 -23.42 -18.20
CA PHE A 140 -13.23 -22.03 -18.39
C PHE A 140 -14.74 -21.88 -18.17
N GLU A 141 -15.22 -22.19 -16.97
CA GLU A 141 -16.50 -21.66 -16.49
C GLU A 141 -16.67 -21.98 -15.00
N GLN A 142 -17.15 -20.98 -14.24
CA GLN A 142 -17.54 -21.00 -12.82
C GLN A 142 -16.35 -20.85 -11.85
N THR A 143 -16.16 -19.75 -11.12
CA THR A 143 -17.12 -18.74 -10.62
C THR A 143 -16.40 -17.43 -10.28
N GLN A 144 -16.69 -16.38 -11.03
CA GLN A 144 -17.15 -15.11 -10.47
C GLN A 144 -18.29 -14.67 -11.36
N GLU A 145 -19.40 -14.22 -10.78
CA GLU A 145 -20.50 -13.63 -11.55
C GLU A 145 -19.95 -12.46 -12.37
N GLU A 146 -19.66 -12.71 -13.64
CA GLU A 146 -19.41 -11.64 -14.57
C GLU A 146 -20.70 -10.82 -14.69
N PRO A 147 -20.63 -9.48 -14.51
CA PRO A 147 -21.81 -8.64 -14.55
C PRO A 147 -22.59 -8.85 -15.85
N PRO A 148 -23.92 -8.82 -15.84
CA PRO A 148 -24.79 -9.19 -16.97
C PRO A 148 -24.49 -8.42 -18.26
N LEU A 149 -23.78 -7.29 -18.15
CA LEU A 149 -23.25 -6.50 -19.26
C LEU A 149 -22.17 -7.22 -20.06
N ILE A 150 -21.27 -7.99 -19.43
CA ILE A 150 -20.16 -8.67 -20.13
C ILE A 150 -20.70 -9.85 -20.95
N ARG A 151 -21.64 -10.64 -20.40
CA ARG A 151 -22.37 -11.66 -21.18
C ARG A 151 -23.08 -11.04 -22.38
N LYS A 152 -23.77 -9.92 -22.16
CA LYS A 152 -24.45 -9.21 -23.24
C LYS A 152 -23.48 -8.65 -24.28
N ILE A 153 -22.29 -8.22 -23.87
CA ILE A 153 -21.22 -7.77 -24.79
C ILE A 153 -20.69 -8.95 -25.62
N LEU A 154 -20.49 -10.13 -25.02
CA LEU A 154 -20.02 -11.31 -25.74
C LEU A 154 -21.09 -11.85 -26.71
N GLU A 155 -22.36 -11.91 -26.30
CA GLU A 155 -23.49 -12.22 -27.19
C GLU A 155 -23.61 -11.22 -28.34
N LEU A 156 -23.46 -9.92 -28.05
CA LEU A 156 -23.46 -8.88 -29.08
C LEU A 156 -22.25 -8.98 -29.99
N LYS A 157 -21.09 -9.43 -29.50
CA LYS A 157 -19.88 -9.63 -30.28
C LYS A 157 -20.01 -10.83 -31.21
N GLU A 158 -20.60 -11.93 -30.77
CA GLU A 158 -20.94 -13.05 -31.64
C GLU A 158 -22.00 -12.68 -32.67
N LYS A 159 -23.03 -11.93 -32.26
CA LYS A 159 -24.06 -11.44 -33.18
C LYS A 159 -23.49 -10.48 -34.21
N ALA A 160 -22.57 -9.60 -33.81
CA ALA A 160 -21.82 -8.73 -34.72
C ALA A 160 -20.98 -9.54 -35.71
N ARG A 161 -20.29 -10.60 -35.25
CA ARG A 161 -19.50 -11.49 -36.12
C ARG A 161 -20.38 -12.20 -37.15
N ARG A 162 -21.55 -12.70 -36.75
CA ARG A 162 -22.53 -13.31 -37.68
C ARG A 162 -23.06 -12.29 -38.69
N LEU A 163 -23.38 -11.06 -38.24
CA LEU A 163 -23.84 -9.98 -39.11
C LEU A 163 -22.74 -9.46 -40.07
N GLU A 164 -21.47 -9.53 -39.67
CA GLU A 164 -20.33 -9.21 -40.54
C GLU A 164 -20.12 -10.29 -41.61
N GLU A 165 -20.28 -11.57 -41.25
CA GLU A 165 -20.23 -12.68 -42.19
C GLU A 165 -21.41 -12.65 -43.18
N GLU A 166 -22.62 -12.33 -42.71
CA GLU A 166 -23.79 -12.10 -43.56
C GLU A 166 -23.60 -10.89 -44.48
N ASN A 167 -23.07 -9.77 -43.97
CA ASN A 167 -22.73 -8.62 -44.80
C ASN A 167 -21.67 -8.94 -45.84
N ARG A 168 -20.69 -9.80 -45.52
CA ARG A 168 -19.69 -10.24 -46.49
C ARG A 168 -20.32 -11.08 -47.60
N ARG A 169 -21.20 -12.03 -47.24
CA ARG A 169 -21.97 -12.83 -48.22
C ARG A 169 -22.89 -11.96 -49.08
N LEU A 170 -23.62 -11.02 -48.47
CA LEU A 170 -24.48 -10.08 -49.21
C LEU A 170 -23.69 -9.14 -50.13
N LYS A 171 -22.47 -8.74 -49.74
CA LYS A 171 -21.57 -7.98 -50.61
C LYS A 171 -21.05 -8.82 -51.78
N GLU A 172 -20.68 -10.07 -51.54
CA GLU A 172 -20.29 -11.02 -52.60
C GLU A 172 -21.47 -11.29 -53.56
N GLU A 173 -22.69 -11.39 -53.05
CA GLU A 173 -23.92 -11.50 -53.85
C GLU A 173 -24.22 -10.20 -54.62
N LEU A 174 -24.03 -9.02 -54.00
CA LEU A 174 -24.18 -7.71 -54.66
C LEU A 174 -23.14 -7.49 -55.75
N GLU A 175 -21.89 -7.93 -55.55
CA GLU A 175 -20.85 -7.92 -56.59
C GLU A 175 -21.16 -8.94 -57.69
N GLY A 176 -21.71 -10.11 -57.34
CA GLY A 176 -22.22 -11.09 -58.28
C GLY A 176 -23.42 -10.59 -59.09
N VAL A 177 -24.31 -9.78 -58.49
CA VAL A 177 -25.44 -9.13 -59.14
C VAL A 177 -24.96 -7.93 -59.97
N LYS A 178 -24.01 -7.12 -59.49
CA LYS A 178 -23.38 -6.04 -60.29
C LYS A 178 -22.60 -6.57 -61.50
N GLY A 179 -21.97 -7.74 -61.37
CA GLY A 179 -21.31 -8.43 -62.47
C GLY A 179 -22.28 -9.05 -63.48
N LYS A 180 -23.50 -9.39 -63.04
CA LYS A 180 -24.58 -9.93 -63.89
C LYS A 180 -25.57 -8.86 -64.39
N SER A 181 -25.58 -7.66 -63.81
CA SER A 181 -26.50 -6.56 -64.16
C SER A 181 -26.00 -5.67 -65.31
N ASN A 182 -24.95 -6.07 -66.02
CA ASN A 182 -24.54 -5.44 -67.27
C ASN A 182 -25.38 -5.90 -68.49
N PHE A 183 -26.51 -6.59 -68.27
CA PHE A 183 -27.35 -7.12 -69.36
C PHE A 183 -28.78 -6.56 -69.43
N PHE A 184 -29.17 -5.62 -68.56
CA PHE A 184 -30.45 -4.90 -68.67
C PHE A 184 -30.29 -3.44 -68.22
N LEU A 185 -29.82 -2.60 -69.15
CA LEU A 185 -30.05 -1.15 -69.09
C LEU A 185 -30.72 -0.76 -70.41
N GLU A 186 -32.01 -1.06 -70.52
CA GLU A 186 -32.92 -0.20 -71.29
C GLU A 186 -33.13 1.10 -70.48
N PRO A 187 -33.14 2.28 -71.13
CA PRO A 187 -33.22 3.55 -70.43
C PRO A 187 -34.67 3.82 -70.00
N PHE A 188 -34.99 3.57 -68.73
CA PHE A 188 -36.18 4.12 -68.10
C PHE A 188 -35.87 5.51 -67.54
N GLU A 189 -36.01 6.53 -68.39
CA GLU A 189 -35.96 7.94 -68.01
C GLU A 189 -37.30 8.34 -67.37
N GLY A 190 -37.27 8.70 -66.07
CA GLY A 190 -38.44 9.26 -65.38
C GLY A 190 -38.27 9.37 -63.87
N GLU A 191 -38.22 8.24 -63.17
CA GLU A 191 -38.30 8.21 -61.68
C GLU A 191 -36.95 8.34 -60.97
N ASN A 192 -35.84 7.98 -61.63
CA ASN A 192 -34.50 8.05 -61.03
C ASN A 192 -33.96 9.48 -60.85
N SER A 193 -34.44 10.46 -61.61
CA SER A 193 -33.94 11.83 -61.52
C SER A 193 -34.39 12.53 -60.23
N GLY A 194 -35.63 12.29 -59.78
CA GLY A 194 -36.16 12.78 -58.51
C GLY A 194 -35.44 12.15 -57.32
N LEU A 195 -35.30 10.82 -57.34
CA LEU A 195 -34.56 10.08 -56.31
C LEU A 195 -33.09 10.49 -56.25
N LEU A 196 -32.41 10.72 -57.38
CA LEU A 196 -31.03 11.21 -57.39
C LEU A 196 -30.90 12.61 -56.78
N ARG A 197 -31.89 13.48 -57.01
CA ARG A 197 -31.91 14.85 -56.46
C ARG A 197 -32.14 14.83 -54.96
N GLU A 198 -33.11 14.04 -54.49
CA GLU A 198 -33.35 13.82 -53.06
C GLU A 198 -32.13 13.20 -52.37
N LEU A 199 -31.43 12.27 -53.03
CA LEU A 199 -30.20 11.66 -52.51
C LEU A 199 -29.04 12.67 -52.45
N GLU A 200 -28.97 13.63 -53.37
CA GLU A 200 -28.03 14.75 -53.32
C GLU A 200 -28.38 15.77 -52.23
N GLU A 201 -29.66 16.06 -52.01
CA GLU A 201 -30.13 16.93 -50.93
C GLU A 201 -29.85 16.30 -49.56
N LEU A 202 -30.20 15.02 -49.37
CA LEU A 202 -29.89 14.27 -48.16
C LEU A 202 -28.36 14.17 -47.92
N ARG A 203 -27.54 14.07 -48.96
CA ARG A 203 -26.08 14.10 -48.82
C ARG A 203 -25.56 15.47 -48.37
N LYS A 204 -26.16 16.57 -48.83
CA LYS A 204 -25.81 17.92 -48.38
C LYS A 204 -26.22 18.12 -46.93
N GLU A 205 -27.43 17.72 -46.56
CA GLU A 205 -27.93 17.77 -45.18
C GLU A 205 -27.06 16.92 -44.24
N ASN A 206 -26.69 15.70 -44.64
CA ASN A 206 -25.84 14.85 -43.81
C ASN A 206 -24.44 15.47 -43.59
N LYS A 207 -23.88 16.14 -44.60
CA LYS A 207 -22.61 16.88 -44.45
C LYS A 207 -22.74 18.05 -43.49
N GLU A 208 -23.86 18.77 -43.53
CA GLU A 208 -24.09 19.91 -42.64
C GLU A 208 -24.33 19.46 -41.20
N LEU A 209 -25.12 18.40 -40.99
CA LEU A 209 -25.31 17.79 -39.68
C LEU A 209 -24.00 17.28 -39.07
N ARG A 210 -23.10 16.71 -39.88
CA ARG A 210 -21.76 16.31 -39.41
C ARG A 210 -20.93 17.49 -38.93
N ARG A 211 -20.97 18.62 -39.63
CA ARG A 211 -20.29 19.86 -39.19
C ARG A 211 -20.83 20.36 -37.87
N GLN A 212 -22.15 20.42 -37.72
CA GLN A 212 -22.80 20.84 -36.47
C GLN A 212 -22.44 19.92 -35.30
N VAL A 213 -22.40 18.60 -35.51
CA VAL A 213 -21.98 17.64 -34.48
C VAL A 213 -20.51 17.85 -34.09
N ASP A 214 -19.62 18.10 -35.05
CA ASP A 214 -18.21 18.35 -34.77
C ASP A 214 -18.00 19.67 -34.00
N GLU A 215 -18.76 20.71 -34.32
CA GLU A 215 -18.76 21.99 -33.58
C GLU A 215 -19.27 21.83 -32.14
N LEU A 216 -20.37 21.09 -31.95
CA LEU A 216 -20.92 20.79 -30.63
C LEU A 216 -19.95 19.95 -29.78
N ARG A 217 -19.26 18.98 -30.39
CA ARG A 217 -18.23 18.18 -29.69
C ARG A 217 -17.08 19.05 -29.22
N ARG A 218 -16.55 19.93 -30.08
CA ARG A 218 -15.48 20.87 -29.71
C ARG A 218 -15.92 21.84 -28.60
N GLY A 219 -17.16 22.33 -28.66
CA GLY A 219 -17.72 23.19 -27.60
C GLY A 219 -17.88 22.46 -26.26
N ALA A 220 -18.35 21.21 -26.28
CA ALA A 220 -18.48 20.36 -25.11
C ALA A 220 -17.11 20.02 -24.49
N GLU A 221 -16.10 19.75 -25.32
CA GLU A 221 -14.73 19.53 -24.84
C GLU A 221 -14.17 20.77 -24.14
N VAL A 222 -14.31 21.96 -24.74
CA VAL A 222 -13.82 23.21 -24.15
C VAL A 222 -14.48 23.52 -22.81
N THR A 223 -15.80 23.33 -22.71
CA THR A 223 -16.53 23.55 -21.45
C THR A 223 -16.16 22.52 -20.38
N ALA A 224 -15.97 21.25 -20.76
CA ALA A 224 -15.46 20.22 -19.85
C ALA A 224 -14.05 20.56 -19.34
N TYR A 225 -13.14 21.02 -20.21
CA TYR A 225 -11.80 21.46 -19.80
C TYR A 225 -11.85 22.67 -18.86
N GLN A 226 -12.73 23.64 -19.10
CA GLN A 226 -12.90 24.80 -18.21
C GLN A 226 -13.41 24.37 -16.83
N SER A 227 -14.42 23.48 -16.79
CA SER A 227 -14.95 22.94 -15.53
C SER A 227 -13.88 22.17 -14.75
N LEU A 228 -13.05 21.36 -15.42
CA LEU A 228 -11.94 20.65 -14.79
C LEU A 228 -10.87 21.60 -14.25
N LEU A 229 -10.58 22.70 -14.95
CA LEU A 229 -9.65 23.73 -14.48
C LEU A 229 -10.18 24.45 -13.23
N GLU A 230 -11.47 24.78 -13.20
CA GLU A 230 -12.13 25.38 -12.04
C GLU A 230 -12.10 24.45 -10.82
N GLU A 231 -12.44 23.18 -11.00
CA GLU A 231 -12.36 22.16 -9.95
C GLU A 231 -10.92 21.99 -9.45
N ASN A 232 -9.95 21.94 -10.36
CA ASN A 232 -8.53 21.84 -9.99
C ASN A 232 -8.07 23.04 -9.17
N ASN A 233 -8.50 24.24 -9.54
CA ASN A 233 -8.19 25.47 -8.78
C ASN A 233 -8.88 25.49 -7.41
N ALA A 234 -10.13 25.04 -7.32
CA ALA A 234 -10.83 24.91 -6.04
C ALA A 234 -10.13 23.89 -5.12
N LEU A 235 -9.65 22.77 -5.67
CA LEU A 235 -8.87 21.79 -4.94
C LEU A 235 -7.54 22.39 -4.44
N LYS A 236 -6.80 23.12 -5.29
CA LYS A 236 -5.57 23.81 -4.88
C LYS A 236 -5.79 24.77 -3.72
N GLN A 237 -6.83 25.60 -3.80
CA GLN A 237 -7.19 26.52 -2.70
C GLN A 237 -7.54 25.75 -1.42
N ARG A 238 -8.26 24.63 -1.53
CA ARG A 238 -8.59 23.79 -0.37
C ARG A 238 -7.33 23.17 0.25
N THR A 239 -6.41 22.69 -0.57
CA THR A 239 -5.14 22.14 -0.08
C THR A 239 -4.26 23.20 0.57
N GLU A 240 -4.22 24.42 0.04
CA GLU A 240 -3.48 25.53 0.65
C GLU A 240 -4.04 25.89 2.02
N ARG A 241 -5.36 26.01 2.16
CA ARG A 241 -6.02 26.25 3.47
C ARG A 241 -5.73 25.14 4.47
N LEU A 242 -5.73 23.88 4.04
CA LEU A 242 -5.38 22.75 4.90
C LEU A 242 -3.90 22.79 5.34
N LEU A 243 -3.00 23.15 4.43
CA LEU A 243 -1.58 23.32 4.75
C LEU A 243 -1.36 24.47 5.73
N GLU A 244 -2.08 25.58 5.59
CA GLU A 244 -2.05 26.69 6.55
C GLU A 244 -2.57 26.27 7.93
N ALA A 245 -3.69 25.52 7.97
CA ALA A 245 -4.22 24.98 9.22
C ALA A 245 -3.23 24.02 9.90
N LEU A 246 -2.57 23.15 9.14
CA LEU A 246 -1.52 22.26 9.66
C LEU A 246 -0.31 23.03 10.18
N ARG A 247 0.13 24.09 9.47
CA ARG A 247 1.21 24.97 9.95
C ARG A 247 0.83 25.68 11.24
N ALA A 248 -0.41 26.16 11.36
CA ALA A 248 -0.90 26.79 12.58
C ALA A 248 -1.00 25.80 13.75
N MET A 249 -1.51 24.60 13.51
CA MET A 249 -1.54 23.51 14.49
C MET A 249 -0.12 23.16 14.97
N ARG A 250 0.82 23.00 14.04
CA ARG A 250 2.23 22.72 14.36
C ARG A 250 2.82 23.79 15.29
N ARG A 251 2.63 25.08 14.98
CA ARG A 251 3.12 26.18 15.84
C ARG A 251 2.53 26.11 17.25
N ARG A 252 1.22 25.84 17.38
CA ARG A 252 0.57 25.68 18.69
C ARG A 252 1.14 24.51 19.49
N TYR A 253 1.45 23.39 18.84
CA TYR A 253 2.09 22.25 19.50
C TYR A 253 3.53 22.58 19.92
N GLU A 254 4.29 23.30 19.08
CA GLU A 254 5.64 23.76 19.42
C GLU A 254 5.62 24.71 20.62
N GLU A 255 4.71 25.68 20.65
CA GLU A 255 4.49 26.58 21.80
C GLU A 255 4.12 25.79 23.06
N ARG A 256 3.17 24.85 22.96
CA ARG A 256 2.75 24.04 24.10
C ARG A 256 3.87 23.14 24.64
N LEU A 257 4.72 22.61 23.77
CA LEU A 257 5.90 21.85 24.17
C LEU A 257 6.89 22.73 24.92
N GLN A 258 7.09 23.98 24.46
CA GLN A 258 7.96 24.93 25.13
C GLN A 258 7.45 25.29 26.53
N GLU A 259 6.15 25.58 26.69
CA GLU A 259 5.51 25.79 27.99
C GLU A 259 5.73 24.61 28.95
N LEU A 260 5.52 23.37 28.48
CA LEU A 260 5.71 22.17 29.30
C LEU A 260 7.18 21.97 29.72
N MET A 261 8.14 22.34 28.88
CA MET A 261 9.55 22.32 29.25
C MET A 261 9.87 23.34 30.34
N GLU A 262 9.35 24.56 30.22
CA GLU A 262 9.51 25.61 31.22
C GLU A 262 8.86 25.22 32.56
N GLU A 263 7.65 24.64 32.53
CA GLU A 263 6.98 24.10 33.72
C GLU A 263 7.82 23.01 34.39
N ARG A 264 8.30 22.03 33.61
CA ARG A 264 9.17 20.95 34.12
C ARG A 264 10.41 21.51 34.80
N ASP A 265 11.08 22.47 34.17
CA ASP A 265 12.31 23.05 34.71
C ASP A 265 12.02 23.88 35.97
N GLY A 266 10.88 24.58 36.00
CA GLY A 266 10.38 25.23 37.21
C GLY A 266 10.11 24.24 38.36
N TRP A 267 9.52 23.08 38.08
CA TRP A 267 9.31 22.02 39.08
C TRP A 267 10.62 21.42 39.59
N ARG A 268 11.59 21.19 38.69
CA ARG A 268 12.92 20.69 39.05
C ARG A 268 13.66 21.67 39.94
N SER A 269 13.68 22.95 39.60
CA SER A 269 14.31 23.99 40.41
C SER A 269 13.66 24.08 41.79
N LYS A 270 12.32 24.12 41.88
CA LYS A 270 11.60 24.13 43.17
C LYS A 270 11.87 22.90 44.02
N ALA A 271 11.93 21.71 43.40
CA ALA A 271 12.26 20.48 44.10
C ALA A 271 13.70 20.52 44.64
N MET A 272 14.63 21.03 43.85
CA MET A 272 16.03 21.18 44.23
C MET A 272 16.20 22.21 45.35
N GLU A 273 15.53 23.36 45.30
CA GLU A 273 15.51 24.35 46.37
C GLU A 273 14.99 23.77 47.70
N ARG A 274 13.89 23.01 47.64
CA ARG A 274 13.34 22.33 48.83
C ARG A 274 14.32 21.30 49.40
N ALA A 275 14.97 20.52 48.54
CA ALA A 275 15.95 19.54 48.95
C ALA A 275 17.17 20.21 49.59
N VAL A 276 17.72 21.27 48.98
CA VAL A 276 18.84 22.04 49.53
C VAL A 276 18.47 22.64 50.88
N LYS A 277 17.30 23.27 51.01
CA LYS A 277 16.85 23.83 52.30
C LYS A 277 16.71 22.76 53.38
N THR A 278 16.19 21.58 53.04
CA THR A 278 16.10 20.44 53.96
C THR A 278 17.49 19.96 54.38
N ILE A 279 18.45 19.91 53.45
CA ILE A 279 19.85 19.59 53.76
C ILE A 279 20.47 20.64 54.68
N GLU A 280 20.24 21.92 54.44
CA GLU A 280 20.73 23.02 55.29
C GLU A 280 20.17 22.92 56.72
N ASP A 281 18.85 22.69 56.85
CA ASP A 281 18.18 22.54 58.15
C ASP A 281 18.74 21.33 58.93
N THR A 282 18.88 20.17 58.26
CA THR A 282 19.46 18.96 58.88
C THR A 282 20.94 19.13 59.23
N MET A 283 21.71 19.87 58.42
CA MET A 283 23.10 20.20 58.73
C MET A 283 23.22 21.09 59.98
N LEU A 284 22.33 22.08 60.15
CA LEU A 284 22.29 22.92 61.35
C LEU A 284 21.96 22.10 62.59
N GLU A 285 20.99 21.19 62.48
CA GLU A 285 20.64 20.29 63.57
C GLU A 285 21.82 19.39 63.96
N LEU A 286 22.47 18.75 62.99
CA LEU A 286 23.66 17.91 63.24
C LEU A 286 24.80 18.71 63.87
N ARG A 287 25.04 19.96 63.45
CA ARG A 287 26.04 20.84 64.09
C ARG A 287 25.70 21.07 65.56
N SER A 288 24.44 21.34 65.88
CA SER A 288 23.99 21.55 67.25
C SER A 288 24.18 20.29 68.12
N GLN A 289 23.88 19.10 67.57
CA GLN A 289 24.09 17.82 68.24
C GLN A 289 25.58 17.55 68.48
N VAL A 290 26.43 17.80 67.48
CA VAL A 290 27.90 17.66 67.62
C VAL A 290 28.43 18.61 68.69
N GLU A 291 27.95 19.85 68.75
CA GLU A 291 28.33 20.78 69.82
C GLU A 291 27.87 20.32 71.21
N SER A 292 26.64 19.80 71.34
CA SER A 292 26.16 19.23 72.61
C SER A 292 27.04 18.07 73.06
N LEU A 293 27.30 17.11 72.16
CA LEU A 293 28.17 15.97 72.43
C LEU A 293 29.60 16.41 72.78
N LYS A 294 30.14 17.46 72.13
CA LYS A 294 31.44 18.04 72.50
C LYS A 294 31.44 18.61 73.91
N ARG A 295 30.36 19.29 74.34
CA ARG A 295 30.21 19.81 75.70
C ARG A 295 30.10 18.67 76.71
N GLU A 296 29.23 17.69 76.48
CA GLU A 296 29.07 16.51 77.33
C GLU A 296 30.37 15.71 77.46
N ASN A 297 31.07 15.48 76.36
CA ASN A 297 32.34 14.76 76.36
C ASN A 297 33.42 15.55 77.15
N LYS A 298 33.42 16.88 77.07
CA LYS A 298 34.29 17.72 77.88
C LYS A 298 33.96 17.60 79.37
N GLU A 299 32.68 17.68 79.75
CA GLU A 299 32.25 17.50 81.15
C GLU A 299 32.60 16.10 81.69
N LEU A 300 32.41 15.05 80.89
CA LEU A 300 32.78 13.69 81.26
C LEU A 300 34.29 13.56 81.46
N LYS A 301 35.09 14.16 80.57
CA LYS A 301 36.55 14.17 80.71
C LYS A 301 37.02 14.96 81.95
N GLU A 302 36.32 16.03 82.32
CA GLU A 302 36.55 16.76 83.57
C GLU A 302 36.19 15.90 84.80
N ARG A 303 35.03 15.21 84.78
CA ARG A 303 34.60 14.31 85.87
C ARG A 303 35.51 13.10 86.06
N LEU A 304 36.05 12.55 84.98
CA LEU A 304 36.97 11.41 85.00
C LEU A 304 38.41 11.82 85.34
N GLY A 305 38.69 13.13 85.51
CA GLY A 305 40.03 13.62 85.83
C GLY A 305 41.05 13.46 84.69
N ILE A 306 40.58 13.30 83.45
CA ILE A 306 41.42 13.03 82.26
C ILE A 306 41.95 14.33 81.64
N ILE A 307 41.29 15.48 81.89
CA ILE A 307 41.81 16.80 81.47
C ILE A 307 42.66 17.40 82.60
N PRO A 308 43.96 17.65 82.39
CA PRO A 308 44.75 18.44 83.33
C PRO A 308 44.21 19.87 83.35
N ALA A 309 44.03 20.43 84.55
CA ALA A 309 43.72 21.85 84.74
C ALA A 309 44.60 22.68 83.82
N LYS A 310 44.00 23.56 83.01
CA LYS A 310 44.69 24.41 82.01
C LYS A 310 46.03 24.91 82.55
N LYS A 311 47.11 24.23 82.17
CA LYS A 311 48.45 24.82 82.14
C LYS A 311 48.64 25.34 80.74
N GLY A 312 49.13 26.57 80.67
CA GLY A 312 49.52 27.18 79.40
C GLY A 312 50.59 26.34 78.70
N GLU A 313 50.93 26.82 77.51
CA GLU A 313 52.03 26.39 76.64
C GLU A 313 51.65 25.46 75.48
N SER A 314 51.70 26.09 74.30
CA SER A 314 52.38 25.64 73.07
C SER A 314 52.07 24.27 72.48
N GLY A 315 51.66 24.31 71.20
CA GLY A 315 52.27 23.43 70.20
C GLY A 315 51.30 22.57 69.40
N LYS A 316 51.34 22.82 68.08
CA LYS A 316 51.01 21.94 66.96
C LYS A 316 49.55 21.94 66.49
N GLU A 317 49.28 22.88 65.59
CA GLU A 317 48.39 22.64 64.44
C GLU A 317 48.75 21.30 63.79
N TYR A 318 47.77 20.41 63.70
CA TYR A 318 47.81 19.31 62.76
C TYR A 318 46.93 19.70 61.56
N GLU A 319 47.59 20.04 60.46
CA GLU A 319 46.98 20.10 59.13
C GLU A 319 46.41 18.71 58.80
N LEU A 320 45.08 18.63 58.68
CA LEU A 320 44.42 17.51 58.04
C LEU A 320 44.09 17.91 56.61
N TYR A 321 45.00 17.52 55.71
CA TYR A 321 44.72 17.42 54.28
C TYR A 321 43.61 16.38 54.08
N PHE A 322 42.50 16.78 53.47
CA PHE A 322 41.65 15.86 52.72
C PHE A 322 41.67 16.28 51.25
N SER A 323 42.23 15.38 50.44
CA SER A 323 42.10 15.29 48.99
C SER A 323 40.74 14.70 48.65
#